data_AF-A0A7C5QES3-F1
#
_entry.id   AF-A0A7C5QES3-F1
#
_cell.length_a   1.000
_cell.length_b   1.000
_cell.length_c   1.000
_cell.angle_alpha   90.00
_cell.angle_beta   90.00
_cell.angle_gamma   90.00
#
_symmetry.space_group_name_H-M   'P 1'
#
loop_
_entity.id
_entity.type
_entity.pdbx_description
1 polymer ?
#
loop_
_entity_poly.entity_id
_entity_poly.type
_entity_poly.pdbx_seq_one_letter_code
_entity_poly.pdbx_strand_id
1 'polypeptide(L)'
;MSKIRSPIFRFRSSLPAGETSEFDAAQGQLTFERLGDQPAAATLLVTDITGKVVWRKQIEKGVKKTIWHTFDISGGIYFYRFVENDGTAWSGRVVLQK
;
A
#
# COMPACT_ATOMS: atom_id res chain seq x y z
N MET A 1 14.21 -10.06 -22.98
CA MET A 1 12.86 -9.75 -22.45
C MET A 1 12.91 -9.83 -20.92
N SER A 2 13.04 -8.69 -20.24
CA SER A 2 13.12 -8.67 -18.77
C SER A 2 11.70 -8.70 -18.19
N LYS A 3 11.36 -9.72 -17.39
CA LYS A 3 10.09 -9.76 -16.64
C LYS A 3 10.21 -8.77 -15.48
N ILE A 4 9.74 -7.54 -15.70
CA ILE A 4 9.79 -6.49 -14.67
C ILE A 4 8.69 -6.77 -13.65
N ARG A 5 9.07 -6.90 -12.36
CA ARG A 5 8.15 -7.24 -11.26
C ARG A 5 7.70 -5.96 -10.57
N SER A 6 6.38 -5.77 -10.43
CA SER A 6 5.84 -4.68 -9.60
C SER A 6 6.19 -4.89 -8.13
N PRO A 7 6.43 -3.82 -7.36
CA PRO A 7 6.68 -3.94 -5.93
C PRO A 7 5.39 -4.31 -5.21
N ILE A 8 5.55 -5.17 -4.22
CA ILE A 8 4.46 -5.77 -3.46
C ILE A 8 4.65 -5.42 -1.99
N PHE A 9 3.77 -4.60 -1.47
CA PHE A 9 3.62 -4.37 -0.03
C PHE A 9 2.82 -5.53 0.55
N ARG A 10 3.33 -6.16 1.60
CA ARG A 10 2.62 -7.26 2.24
C ARG A 10 2.09 -6.82 3.59
N PHE A 11 0.87 -7.21 3.94
CA PHE A 11 0.33 -7.03 5.30
C PHE A 11 0.33 -8.38 6.00
N ARG A 12 1.09 -8.50 7.10
CA ARG A 12 1.15 -9.70 7.95
C ARG A 12 0.95 -9.28 9.41
N SER A 13 0.35 -10.14 10.22
CA SER A 13 0.11 -9.96 11.66
C SER A 13 1.38 -9.77 12.52
N SER A 14 2.57 -9.65 11.90
CA SER A 14 3.86 -9.51 12.58
C SER A 14 4.87 -8.62 11.84
N LEU A 15 4.44 -7.72 10.95
CA LEU A 15 5.39 -6.77 10.35
C LEU A 15 5.67 -5.63 11.33
N PRO A 16 6.95 -5.30 11.60
CA PRO A 16 7.29 -4.22 12.50
C PRO A 16 6.76 -2.89 11.95
N ALA A 17 6.18 -2.08 12.83
CA ALA A 17 5.87 -0.69 12.51
C ALA A 17 7.13 0.00 11.98
N GLY A 18 7.05 0.60 10.79
CA GLY A 18 8.18 1.33 10.20
C GLY A 18 8.84 0.71 8.98
N GLU A 19 8.22 -0.29 8.33
CA GLU A 19 8.70 -0.76 7.02
C GLU A 19 8.75 0.42 6.03
N THR A 20 9.97 0.77 5.62
CA THR A 20 10.24 1.73 4.55
C THR A 20 10.51 0.91 3.30
N SER A 21 9.66 1.05 2.28
CA SER A 21 9.95 0.51 0.96
C SER A 21 10.18 1.66 -0.01
N GLU A 22 11.35 1.66 -0.62
CA GLU A 22 11.69 2.57 -1.70
C GLU A 22 11.14 2.01 -3.01
N PHE A 23 10.40 2.85 -3.74
CA PHE A 23 9.79 2.50 -5.00
C PHE A 23 10.31 3.38 -6.14
N ASP A 24 10.87 2.72 -7.14
CA ASP A 24 11.19 3.33 -8.43
C ASP A 24 9.89 3.50 -9.25
N ALA A 25 9.55 4.74 -9.57
CA ALA A 25 8.30 5.09 -10.23
C ALA A 25 8.23 4.70 -11.71
N ALA A 26 9.25 4.05 -12.27
CA ALA A 26 9.21 3.49 -13.62
C ALA A 26 7.98 2.59 -13.88
N GLN A 27 7.36 2.03 -12.84
CA GLN A 27 6.23 1.10 -12.95
C GLN A 27 4.84 1.76 -12.88
N GLY A 28 4.71 3.00 -12.40
CA GLY A 28 3.43 3.74 -12.31
C GLY A 28 2.31 3.05 -11.51
N GLN A 29 2.61 1.98 -10.77
CA GLN A 29 1.65 1.25 -9.95
C GLN A 29 2.33 0.58 -8.75
N LEU A 30 1.56 0.44 -7.66
CA LEU A 30 1.96 -0.24 -6.44
C LEU A 30 0.93 -1.31 -6.08
N THR A 31 1.40 -2.52 -5.77
CA THR A 31 0.52 -3.60 -5.32
C THR A 31 0.57 -3.74 -3.81
N PHE A 32 -0.60 -3.77 -3.19
CA PHE A 32 -0.79 -4.08 -1.79
C PHE A 32 -1.40 -5.47 -1.68
N GLU A 33 -0.69 -6.39 -1.02
CA GLU A 33 -1.02 -7.80 -0.83
C GLU A 33 -1.27 -8.08 0.65
N ARG A 34 -2.43 -8.63 0.99
CA ARG A 34 -2.70 -9.15 2.33
C ARG A 34 -2.26 -10.59 2.41
N LEU A 35 -1.58 -10.92 3.50
CA LEU A 35 -1.19 -12.28 3.83
C LEU A 35 -2.13 -12.82 4.90
N GLY A 36 -2.60 -14.05 4.71
CA GLY A 36 -3.56 -14.70 5.59
C GLY A 36 -4.62 -15.47 4.83
N ASP A 37 -5.27 -16.42 5.51
CA ASP A 37 -6.24 -17.32 4.90
C ASP A 37 -7.65 -16.73 4.87
N GLN A 38 -7.97 -15.82 5.80
CA GLN A 38 -9.29 -15.16 5.88
C GLN A 38 -9.16 -13.63 5.96
N PRO A 39 -8.94 -12.94 4.84
CA PRO A 39 -8.83 -11.47 4.83
C PRO A 39 -10.17 -10.83 5.23
N ALA A 40 -10.16 -10.00 6.27
CA ALA A 40 -11.32 -9.20 6.65
C ALA A 40 -11.59 -8.06 5.65
N ALA A 41 -12.76 -7.44 5.76
CA ALA A 41 -12.99 -6.16 5.11
C ALA A 41 -12.10 -5.09 5.77
N ALA A 42 -11.58 -4.17 4.98
CA ALA A 42 -10.64 -3.16 5.46
C ALA A 42 -10.68 -1.87 4.63
N THR A 43 -10.05 -0.83 5.15
CA THR A 43 -9.79 0.42 4.43
C THR A 43 -8.28 0.63 4.30
N LEU A 44 -7.82 0.90 3.08
CA LEU A 44 -6.47 1.37 2.80
C LEU A 44 -6.53 2.86 2.48
N LEU A 45 -5.71 3.63 3.18
CA LEU A 45 -5.53 5.07 3.00
C LEU A 45 -4.09 5.32 2.63
N VAL A 46 -3.85 6.25 1.71
CA VAL A 46 -2.53 6.79 1.43
C VAL A 46 -2.58 8.30 1.55
N THR A 47 -1.64 8.86 2.30
CA THR A 47 -1.51 10.28 2.55
C THR A 47 -0.16 10.80 2.08
N ASP A 48 -0.10 12.07 1.66
CA ASP A 48 1.17 12.76 1.45
C ASP A 48 1.81 13.18 2.79
N ILE A 49 2.95 13.87 2.72
CA ILE A 49 3.69 14.36 3.89
C ILE A 49 2.93 15.40 4.74
N THR A 50 1.89 16.02 4.18
CA THR A 50 1.02 16.96 4.88
C THR A 50 -0.13 16.26 5.61
N GLY A 51 -0.28 14.95 5.42
CA GLY A 51 -1.39 14.16 5.94
C GLY A 51 -2.64 14.19 5.06
N LYS A 52 -2.60 14.85 3.91
CA LYS A 52 -3.72 14.87 2.96
C LYS A 52 -3.86 13.50 2.31
N VAL A 53 -5.08 12.96 2.31
CA VAL A 53 -5.38 11.70 1.63
C VAL A 53 -5.30 11.90 0.11
N VAL A 54 -4.37 11.18 -0.51
CA VAL A 54 -4.18 11.16 -1.98
C VAL A 54 -4.81 9.95 -2.63
N TRP A 55 -5.03 8.88 -1.86
CA TRP A 55 -5.72 7.69 -2.34
C TRP A 55 -6.42 6.96 -1.20
N ARG A 56 -7.60 6.39 -1.49
CA ARG A 56 -8.39 5.61 -0.55
C ARG A 56 -9.03 4.45 -1.27
N LYS A 57 -8.98 3.27 -0.65
CA LYS A 57 -9.65 2.07 -1.15
C LYS A 57 -10.34 1.33 -0.01
N GLN A 58 -11.64 1.14 -0.14
CA GLN A 58 -12.35 0.12 0.62
C GLN A 58 -12.12 -1.23 -0.05
N ILE A 59 -11.80 -2.22 0.75
CA ILE A 59 -11.43 -3.55 0.29
C ILE A 59 -12.36 -4.55 0.98
N GLU A 60 -13.09 -5.28 0.16
CA GLU A 60 -14.07 -6.27 0.60
C GLU A 60 -13.41 -7.48 1.27
N LYS A 61 -14.22 -8.23 2.03
CA LYS A 61 -13.80 -9.49 2.65
C LYS A 61 -13.33 -10.47 1.56
N GLY A 62 -12.23 -11.18 1.82
CA GLY A 62 -11.67 -12.16 0.88
C GLY A 62 -10.77 -11.57 -0.22
N VAL A 63 -10.78 -10.25 -0.43
CA VAL A 63 -9.84 -9.61 -1.38
C VAL A 63 -8.45 -9.59 -0.77
N LYS A 64 -7.48 -10.20 -1.48
CA LYS A 64 -6.08 -10.31 -1.05
C LYS A 64 -5.16 -9.27 -1.69
N LYS A 65 -5.55 -8.66 -2.82
CA LYS A 65 -4.69 -7.74 -3.55
C LYS A 65 -5.46 -6.49 -3.96
N THR A 66 -4.80 -5.35 -3.86
CA THR A 66 -5.28 -4.10 -4.45
C THR A 66 -4.12 -3.34 -5.07
N ILE A 67 -4.41 -2.55 -6.10
CA ILE A 67 -3.41 -1.84 -6.88
C ILE A 67 -3.72 -0.34 -6.78
N TRP A 68 -2.69 0.43 -6.44
CA TRP A 68 -2.71 1.89 -6.52
C TRP A 68 -1.93 2.33 -7.75
N HIS A 69 -2.59 2.96 -8.70
CA HIS A 69 -1.96 3.56 -9.87
C HIS A 69 -1.41 4.95 -9.51
N THR A 70 -0.12 5.18 -9.77
CA THR A 70 0.64 6.37 -9.35
C THR A 70 1.06 7.27 -10.52
N PHE A 71 0.53 7.03 -11.72
CA PHE A 71 0.82 7.82 -12.92
C PHE A 71 0.60 9.32 -12.72
N ASP A 72 -0.49 9.70 -12.04
CA ASP A 72 -0.87 11.10 -11.81
C ASP A 72 -0.36 11.66 -10.47
N ILE A 73 0.43 10.89 -9.72
CA ILE A 73 0.90 11.24 -8.38
C ILE A 73 2.36 11.71 -8.45
N SER A 74 2.67 12.90 -7.94
CA SER A 74 4.04 13.42 -7.95
C SER A 74 5.02 12.51 -7.21
N GLY A 75 6.29 12.50 -7.61
CA GLY A 75 7.35 11.86 -6.85
C GLY A 75 7.46 12.47 -5.44
N GLY A 76 7.77 11.66 -4.44
CA GLY A 76 7.82 12.10 -3.05
C GLY A 76 7.57 11.01 -2.03
N ILE A 77 7.43 11.42 -0.77
CA ILE A 77 7.17 10.53 0.36
C ILE A 77 5.67 10.48 0.63
N TYR A 78 5.15 9.26 0.72
CA TYR A 78 3.77 8.97 1.05
C TYR A 78 3.70 7.97 2.20
N PHE A 79 2.60 8.02 2.94
CA PHE A 79 2.34 7.13 4.06
C PHE A 79 1.09 6.34 3.77
N TYR A 80 1.10 5.04 4.00
CA TYR A 80 -0.11 4.23 3.93
C TYR A 80 -0.58 3.84 5.32
N ARG A 81 -1.90 3.69 5.45
CA ARG A 81 -2.56 3.12 6.62
C ARG A 81 -3.63 2.15 6.17
N PHE A 82 -3.44 0.88 6.53
CA PHE A 82 -4.36 -0.21 6.28
C PHE A 82 -5.07 -0.55 7.59
N VAL A 83 -6.40 -0.55 7.62
CA VAL A 83 -7.20 -0.76 8.83
C VAL A 83 -8.29 -1.78 8.55
N GLU A 84 -8.23 -2.93 9.21
CA GLU A 84 -9.25 -3.98 9.18
C GLU A 84 -10.41 -3.65 10.13
N ASN A 85 -11.57 -4.26 9.88
CA ASN A 85 -12.78 -4.03 10.66
C ASN A 85 -12.67 -4.48 12.14
N ASP A 86 -11.72 -5.36 12.45
CA ASP A 86 -11.41 -5.80 13.82
C ASP A 86 -10.56 -4.79 14.59
N GLY A 87 -10.18 -3.67 13.96
CA GLY A 87 -9.33 -2.63 14.53
C GLY A 87 -7.83 -2.87 14.30
N THR A 88 -7.44 -4.00 13.72
CA THR A 88 -6.05 -4.26 13.36
C THR A 88 -5.61 -3.26 12.30
N ALA A 89 -4.50 -2.57 12.56
CA ALA A 89 -3.99 -1.53 11.68
C ALA A 89 -2.51 -1.71 11.40
N TRP A 90 -2.13 -1.45 10.14
CA TRP A 90 -0.76 -1.43 9.66
C TRP A 90 -0.49 -0.12 8.98
N SER A 91 0.72 0.40 9.15
CA SER A 91 1.15 1.62 8.50
C SER A 91 2.59 1.50 8.07
N GLY A 92 2.93 2.21 7.00
CA GLY A 92 4.30 2.28 6.50
C GLY A 92 4.48 3.46 5.58
N ARG A 93 5.68 3.54 5.01
CA ARG A 93 6.09 4.64 4.13
C ARG A 93 6.43 4.10 2.76
N VAL A 94 6.03 4.84 1.75
CA VAL A 94 6.35 4.63 0.34
C VAL A 94 7.12 5.84 -0.16
N VAL A 95 8.25 5.62 -0.81
CA VAL A 95 8.96 6.67 -1.54
C VAL A 95 8.72 6.45 -3.02
N LEU A 96 8.07 7.39 -3.71
CA LEU A 96 7.92 7.37 -5.16
C LEU A 96 9.08 8.17 -5.79
N GLN A 97 9.98 7.51 -6.51
CA GLN A 97 11.08 8.16 -7.25
C GLN A 97 10.68 8.31 -8.73
N LYS A 98 10.27 9.51 -9.15
CA LYS A 98 9.96 9.84 -10.56
C LYS A 98 11.10 10.61 -11.20
#